data_AF-A0A7R9XAQ1-F1
#
_entry.id   AF-A0A7R9XAQ1-F1
#
_cell.length_a   1.000
_cell.length_b   1.000
_cell.length_c   1.000
_cell.angle_alpha   90.00
_cell.angle_beta   90.00
_cell.angle_gamma   90.00
#
_symmetry.space_group_name_H-M   'P 1'
#
loop_
_entity.id
_entity.type
_entity.pdbx_description
1 polymer ?
#
loop_
_entity_poly.entity_id
_entity_poly.type
_entity_poly.pdbx_seq_one_letter_code
_entity_poly.pdbx_strand_id
1 'polypeptide(L)'
;DYQEGHHMYFTFRLLYLATFIYYTALCMIIQCEAFNLTSLIGKHIDLEKELTWTIKLSSPQVIEDQLMNECTGKFVRVLGKKVKALGMQSDPRTLFAMESLSLRSDLRIKSKSANKYLCFNKKGRLKVKKKKKHEGCVFREHLVDGYSMYQSMWNKKWFIGFNKKGLPIKGTKVNSSRNNCFKFLKRNLHKHIEAHNKRHPGPPVDFNKAKIK
;
A
#
# COMPACT_ATOMS: atom_id res chain seq x y z
N ASP A 1 31.26 -27.94 67.33
CA ASP A 1 31.72 -28.13 65.94
C ASP A 1 30.87 -28.98 65.00
N TYR A 2 30.27 -30.10 65.41
CA TYR A 2 29.46 -30.89 64.45
C TYR A 2 28.05 -30.33 64.18
N GLN A 3 27.43 -29.65 65.16
CA GLN A 3 26.06 -29.13 65.06
C GLN A 3 25.95 -27.81 64.25
N GLU A 4 26.95 -26.92 64.31
CA GLU A 4 26.90 -25.63 63.59
C GLU A 4 27.15 -25.78 62.08
N GLY A 5 28.03 -26.70 61.67
CA GLY A 5 28.24 -27.01 60.26
C GLY A 5 26.95 -27.53 59.60
N HIS A 6 26.20 -28.41 60.26
CA HIS A 6 24.93 -28.92 59.77
C HIS A 6 23.87 -27.82 59.56
N HIS A 7 23.79 -26.83 60.46
CA HIS A 7 22.91 -25.68 60.30
C HIS A 7 23.30 -24.80 59.11
N MET A 8 24.60 -24.57 58.91
CA MET A 8 25.10 -23.75 57.79
C MET A 8 24.89 -24.44 56.43
N TYR A 9 25.13 -25.74 56.33
CA TYR A 9 24.83 -26.51 55.10
C TYR A 9 23.32 -26.55 54.79
N PHE A 10 22.48 -26.57 55.83
CA PHE A 10 21.03 -26.55 55.68
C PHE A 10 20.53 -25.21 55.15
N THR A 11 21.07 -24.08 55.63
CA THR A 11 20.69 -22.74 55.13
C THR A 11 21.18 -22.49 53.70
N PHE A 12 22.39 -22.92 53.33
CA PHE A 12 22.88 -22.83 51.94
C PHE A 12 22.03 -23.67 50.97
N ARG A 13 21.59 -24.88 51.38
CA ARG A 13 20.65 -25.68 50.59
C ARG A 13 19.30 -25.02 50.42
N LEU A 14 18.76 -24.39 51.46
CA LEU A 14 17.49 -23.67 51.39
C LEU A 14 17.56 -22.46 50.46
N LEU A 15 18.64 -21.68 50.51
CA LEU A 15 18.86 -20.54 49.61
C LEU A 15 19.01 -20.98 48.15
N TYR A 16 19.72 -22.08 47.91
CA TYR A 16 19.86 -22.66 46.56
C TYR A 16 18.52 -23.13 46.00
N LEU A 17 17.71 -23.82 46.81
CA LEU A 17 16.37 -24.26 46.40
C LEU A 17 15.43 -23.07 46.15
N ALA A 18 15.46 -22.05 47.01
CA ALA A 18 14.64 -20.84 46.84
C ALA A 18 14.99 -20.07 45.56
N THR A 19 16.29 -19.92 45.26
CA THR A 19 16.74 -19.28 44.02
C THR A 19 16.40 -20.12 42.79
N PHE A 20 16.57 -21.44 42.84
CA PHE A 20 16.16 -22.34 41.75
C PHE A 20 14.65 -22.28 41.47
N ILE A 21 13.82 -22.25 42.52
CA ILE A 21 12.36 -22.08 42.42
C ILE A 21 12.03 -20.70 41.82
N TYR A 22 12.72 -19.64 42.24
CA TYR A 22 12.54 -18.29 41.70
C TYR A 22 12.86 -18.21 40.20
N TYR A 23 14.01 -18.75 39.77
CA TYR A 23 14.40 -18.74 38.35
C TYR A 23 13.49 -19.62 37.48
N THR A 24 13.02 -20.75 37.98
CA THR A 24 12.05 -21.60 37.25
C THR A 24 10.67 -20.95 37.15
N ALA A 25 10.19 -20.30 38.22
CA ALA A 25 8.94 -19.54 38.20
C ALA A 25 9.03 -18.35 37.23
N LEU A 26 10.12 -17.58 37.27
CA LEU A 26 10.36 -16.50 36.30
C LEU A 26 10.41 -17.03 34.86
N CYS A 27 11.07 -18.16 34.62
CA CYS A 27 11.14 -18.77 33.29
C CYS A 27 9.75 -19.18 32.77
N MET A 28 8.92 -19.79 33.63
CA MET A 28 7.53 -20.17 33.29
C MET A 28 6.66 -18.94 32.97
N ILE A 29 6.83 -17.85 33.72
CA ILE A 29 6.12 -16.58 33.44
C ILE A 29 6.51 -16.02 32.07
N ILE A 30 7.81 -15.95 31.77
CA ILE A 30 8.34 -15.46 30.48
C ILE A 30 7.84 -16.32 29.31
N GLN A 31 7.82 -17.65 29.47
CA GLN A 31 7.31 -18.57 28.45
C GLN A 31 5.80 -18.41 28.22
N CYS A 32 5.02 -18.17 29.28
CA CYS A 32 3.57 -17.95 29.19
C CYS A 32 3.22 -16.66 28.43
N GLU A 33 3.91 -15.56 28.73
CA GLU A 33 3.73 -14.29 28.02
C GLU A 33 4.06 -14.41 26.52
N ALA A 34 5.15 -15.11 26.19
CA ALA A 34 5.53 -15.38 24.81
C ALA A 34 4.49 -16.24 24.07
N PHE A 35 3.91 -17.26 24.73
CA PHE A 35 2.85 -18.09 24.17
C PHE A 35 1.55 -17.30 23.91
N ASN A 36 1.15 -16.43 24.85
CA ASN A 36 -0.02 -15.59 24.68
C ASN A 36 0.16 -14.57 23.53
N LEU A 37 1.35 -13.96 23.43
CA LEU A 37 1.68 -13.04 22.34
C LEU A 37 1.65 -13.73 20.97
N THR A 38 2.24 -14.92 20.86
CA THR A 38 2.23 -15.69 19.60
C THR A 38 0.83 -16.11 19.18
N SER A 39 -0.03 -16.50 20.13
CA SER A 39 -1.45 -16.81 19.86
C SER A 39 -2.23 -15.60 19.34
N LEU A 40 -2.03 -14.42 19.94
CA LEU A 40 -2.65 -13.17 19.49
C LEU A 40 -2.18 -12.76 18.08
N ILE A 41 -0.89 -12.88 17.80
CA ILE A 41 -0.31 -12.61 16.47
C ILE A 41 -0.89 -13.59 15.43
N GLY A 42 -1.00 -14.87 15.78
CA GLY A 42 -1.60 -15.89 14.91
C GLY A 42 -3.02 -15.53 14.50
N LYS A 43 -3.89 -15.20 15.48
CA LYS A 43 -5.26 -14.75 15.22
C LYS A 43 -5.32 -13.50 14.33
N HIS A 44 -4.42 -12.53 14.54
CA HIS A 44 -4.36 -11.33 13.69
C HIS A 44 -3.98 -11.66 12.24
N ILE A 45 -2.98 -12.50 12.04
CA ILE A 45 -2.54 -12.93 10.71
C ILE A 45 -3.66 -13.69 9.99
N ASP A 46 -4.40 -14.53 10.70
CA ASP A 46 -5.50 -15.29 10.09
C ASP A 46 -6.69 -14.39 9.73
N LEU A 47 -7.03 -13.41 10.57
CA LEU A 47 -8.00 -12.37 10.21
C LEU A 47 -7.55 -11.54 9.01
N GLU A 48 -6.27 -11.16 8.92
CA GLU A 48 -5.73 -10.48 7.74
C GLU A 48 -5.87 -11.36 6.48
N LYS A 49 -5.58 -12.66 6.57
CA LYS A 49 -5.74 -13.58 5.44
C LYS A 49 -7.20 -13.67 5.00
N GLU A 50 -8.14 -13.91 5.93
CA GLU A 50 -9.57 -13.97 5.64
C GLU A 50 -10.05 -12.68 4.98
N LEU A 51 -9.67 -11.52 5.51
CA LEU A 51 -10.08 -10.24 4.98
C LEU A 51 -9.40 -9.91 3.63
N THR A 52 -8.19 -10.41 3.36
CA THR A 52 -7.61 -10.36 2.00
C THR A 52 -8.30 -11.31 1.02
N TRP A 53 -8.78 -12.47 1.47
CA TRP A 53 -9.59 -13.37 0.66
C TRP A 53 -10.93 -12.74 0.31
N THR A 54 -11.62 -12.10 1.26
CA THR A 54 -12.87 -11.39 0.97
C THR A 54 -12.67 -10.21 0.02
N ILE A 55 -11.56 -9.47 0.08
CA ILE A 55 -11.21 -8.45 -0.92
C ILE A 55 -11.00 -9.05 -2.32
N LYS A 56 -10.45 -10.26 -2.40
CA LYS A 56 -10.27 -10.97 -3.68
C LYS A 56 -11.59 -11.55 -4.22
N LEU A 57 -12.51 -11.96 -3.35
CA LEU A 57 -13.83 -12.51 -3.72
C LEU A 57 -14.86 -11.42 -4.03
N SER A 58 -14.84 -10.30 -3.31
CA SER A 58 -15.61 -9.12 -3.69
C SER A 58 -15.07 -8.56 -5.00
N SER A 59 -15.92 -8.02 -5.87
CA SER A 59 -15.45 -7.28 -7.05
C SER A 59 -14.41 -6.27 -6.55
N PRO A 60 -13.17 -6.26 -7.09
CA PRO A 60 -12.12 -5.40 -6.56
C PRO A 60 -12.67 -4.00 -6.38
N GLN A 61 -12.49 -3.39 -5.21
CA GLN A 61 -12.83 -1.97 -5.04
C GLN A 61 -11.95 -1.19 -6.01
N VAL A 62 -12.50 -0.88 -7.17
CA VAL A 62 -11.84 -0.11 -8.22
C VAL A 62 -12.23 1.33 -8.01
N ILE A 63 -11.29 2.12 -7.49
CA ILE A 63 -11.47 3.57 -7.39
C ILE A 63 -10.89 4.20 -8.65
N GLU A 64 -11.69 5.02 -9.33
CA GLU A 64 -11.27 5.76 -10.51
C GLU A 64 -10.84 7.18 -10.14
N ASP A 65 -9.54 7.44 -10.25
CA ASP A 65 -8.93 8.71 -9.90
C ASP A 65 -7.95 9.17 -10.97
N GLN A 66 -7.77 10.49 -11.04
CA GLN A 66 -6.64 11.10 -11.72
C GLN A 66 -5.50 11.30 -10.72
N LEU A 67 -4.27 11.06 -11.16
CA LEU A 67 -3.07 11.25 -10.35
C LEU A 67 -2.37 12.55 -10.72
N MET A 68 -2.45 13.57 -9.89
CA MET A 68 -1.68 14.80 -10.07
C MET A 68 -0.32 14.66 -9.37
N ASN A 69 0.78 14.82 -10.10
CA ASN A 69 2.12 14.76 -9.53
C ASN A 69 2.55 16.14 -9.00
N GLU A 70 2.97 16.20 -7.75
CA GLU A 70 3.26 17.47 -7.07
C GLU A 70 4.44 18.24 -7.72
N CYS A 71 5.53 17.56 -8.06
CA CYS A 71 6.71 18.16 -8.70
C CYS A 71 6.45 18.78 -10.09
N THR A 72 5.41 18.35 -10.80
CA THR A 72 5.05 18.91 -12.12
C THR A 72 3.79 19.77 -12.09
N GLY A 73 2.97 19.66 -11.04
CA GLY A 73 1.62 20.23 -10.99
C GLY A 73 0.66 19.67 -12.05
N LYS A 74 1.02 18.56 -12.71
CA LYS A 74 0.28 18.01 -13.86
C LYS A 74 -0.14 16.58 -13.63
N PHE A 75 -1.11 16.13 -14.43
CA PHE A 75 -1.66 14.79 -14.30
C PHE A 75 -0.79 13.75 -15.00
N VAL A 76 -0.67 12.58 -14.39
CA VAL A 76 -0.08 11.40 -15.04
C VAL A 76 -0.98 11.00 -16.20
N ARG A 77 -0.40 10.73 -17.36
CA ARG A 77 -1.10 10.22 -18.55
C ARG A 77 -0.30 9.13 -19.25
N VAL A 78 -1.02 8.25 -19.94
CA VAL A 78 -0.44 7.22 -20.78
C VAL A 78 -0.65 7.56 -22.26
N LEU A 79 0.44 7.59 -23.03
CA LEU A 79 0.46 7.78 -24.48
C LEU A 79 1.11 6.55 -25.13
N GLY A 80 0.29 5.65 -25.67
CA GLY A 80 0.74 4.41 -26.28
C GLY A 80 1.47 3.47 -25.31
N LYS A 81 2.81 3.52 -25.32
CA LYS A 81 3.71 2.77 -24.42
C LYS A 81 4.46 3.66 -23.42
N LYS A 82 4.26 4.98 -23.47
CA LYS A 82 4.94 5.98 -22.64
C LYS A 82 3.99 6.47 -21.55
N VAL A 83 4.52 6.68 -20.35
CA VAL A 83 3.83 7.32 -19.24
C VAL A 83 4.57 8.62 -18.91
N LYS A 84 3.81 9.71 -18.72
CA LYS A 84 4.35 11.05 -18.42
C LYS A 84 3.42 11.80 -17.46
N ALA A 85 3.96 12.70 -16.64
CA ALA A 85 3.19 13.63 -15.81
C ALA A 85 3.11 15.00 -16.49
N LEU A 86 2.35 15.07 -17.59
CA LEU A 86 2.15 16.29 -18.40
C LEU A 86 0.71 16.40 -18.91
N GLY A 87 -0.22 15.64 -18.32
CA GLY A 87 -1.63 15.66 -18.68
C GLY A 87 -2.36 16.84 -18.07
N MET A 88 -3.45 17.23 -18.74
CA MET A 88 -4.41 18.21 -18.25
C MET A 88 -5.56 17.49 -17.56
N GLN A 89 -6.30 18.19 -16.69
CA GLN A 89 -7.44 17.59 -15.97
C GLN A 89 -8.53 17.06 -16.92
N SER A 90 -8.74 17.70 -18.07
CA SER A 90 -9.71 17.24 -19.08
C SER A 90 -9.19 16.11 -19.98
N ASP A 91 -7.91 15.71 -19.90
CA ASP A 91 -7.34 14.66 -20.77
C ASP A 91 -7.85 13.29 -20.30
N PRO A 92 -8.68 12.56 -21.07
CA PRO A 92 -9.23 11.27 -20.66
C PRO A 92 -8.13 10.20 -20.46
N ARG A 93 -6.92 10.44 -20.99
CA ARG A 93 -5.77 9.53 -20.81
C ARG A 93 -5.11 9.63 -19.43
N THR A 94 -5.63 10.51 -18.57
CA THR A 94 -5.19 10.69 -17.19
C THR A 94 -5.97 9.87 -16.16
N LEU A 95 -7.02 9.17 -16.59
CA LEU A 95 -7.86 8.37 -15.70
C LEU A 95 -7.24 7.01 -15.41
N PHE A 96 -7.13 6.67 -14.11
CA PHE A 96 -6.62 5.40 -13.62
C PHE A 96 -7.65 4.70 -12.74
N ALA A 97 -7.75 3.38 -12.92
CA ALA A 97 -8.41 2.47 -12.01
C ALA A 97 -7.38 1.94 -11.00
N MET A 98 -7.62 2.21 -9.72
CA MET A 98 -6.85 1.71 -8.59
C MET A 98 -7.50 0.41 -8.11
N GLU A 99 -6.91 -0.73 -8.43
CA GLU A 99 -7.41 -2.05 -8.05
C GLU A 99 -6.76 -2.46 -6.71
N SER A 100 -7.52 -2.43 -5.61
CA SER A 100 -7.02 -2.90 -4.31
C SER A 100 -6.74 -4.42 -4.31
N LEU A 101 -5.65 -4.84 -3.68
CA LEU A 101 -5.24 -6.25 -3.55
C LEU A 101 -5.18 -6.75 -2.11
N SER A 102 -4.98 -5.84 -1.15
CA SER A 102 -4.87 -6.16 0.26
C SER A 102 -5.25 -4.94 1.11
N LEU A 103 -5.44 -5.18 2.40
CA LEU A 103 -5.72 -4.14 3.40
C LEU A 103 -4.51 -3.24 3.69
N ARG A 104 -3.31 -3.71 3.37
CA ARG A 104 -2.06 -2.96 3.55
C ARG A 104 -1.84 -1.92 2.47
N SER A 105 -2.92 -1.50 1.82
CA SER A 105 -2.93 -0.56 0.70
C SER A 105 -2.06 -1.02 -0.47
N ASP A 106 -2.00 -2.34 -0.71
CA ASP A 106 -1.36 -2.88 -1.92
C ASP A 106 -2.36 -2.79 -3.07
N LEU A 107 -1.95 -2.23 -4.20
CA LEU A 107 -2.83 -2.00 -5.35
C LEU A 107 -2.13 -2.20 -6.70
N ARG A 108 -2.95 -2.31 -7.74
CA ARG A 108 -2.52 -2.12 -9.14
C ARG A 108 -3.08 -0.82 -9.69
N ILE A 109 -2.26 -0.11 -10.46
CA ILE A 109 -2.64 1.15 -11.10
C ILE A 109 -2.83 0.88 -12.59
N LYS A 110 -4.09 0.89 -13.05
CA LYS A 110 -4.46 0.59 -14.44
C LYS A 110 -4.89 1.85 -15.16
N SER A 111 -4.25 2.20 -16.26
CA SER A 111 -4.75 3.25 -17.15
C SER A 111 -6.03 2.78 -17.85
N LYS A 112 -7.11 3.54 -17.70
CA LYS A 112 -8.41 3.23 -18.31
C LYS A 112 -8.33 3.33 -19.83
N SER A 113 -7.85 4.47 -20.34
CA SER A 113 -7.72 4.73 -21.79
C SER A 113 -6.85 3.71 -22.51
N ALA A 114 -5.73 3.28 -21.91
CA ALA A 114 -4.79 2.38 -22.56
C ALA A 114 -5.02 0.90 -22.24
N ASN A 115 -5.92 0.58 -21.30
CA ASN A 115 -6.17 -0.75 -20.75
C ASN A 115 -4.87 -1.50 -20.36
N LYS A 116 -3.98 -0.81 -19.64
CA LYS A 116 -2.66 -1.33 -19.24
C LYS A 116 -2.26 -0.85 -17.85
N TYR A 117 -1.43 -1.65 -17.19
CA TYR A 117 -0.94 -1.41 -15.84
C TYR A 117 0.38 -0.64 -15.85
N LEU A 118 0.56 0.25 -14.87
CA LEU A 118 1.88 0.76 -14.52
C LEU A 118 2.69 -0.36 -13.89
N CYS A 119 3.94 -0.52 -14.32
CA CYS A 119 4.84 -1.53 -13.78
C CYS A 119 6.30 -1.07 -13.81
N PHE A 120 7.05 -1.32 -12.75
CA PHE A 120 8.51 -1.34 -12.84
C PHE A 120 8.99 -2.59 -13.60
N ASN A 121 10.12 -2.44 -14.29
CA ASN A 121 10.90 -3.57 -14.80
C ASN A 121 12.11 -3.85 -13.88
N LYS A 122 12.83 -4.96 -14.15
CA LYS A 122 14.07 -5.32 -13.41
C LYS A 122 15.12 -4.21 -13.36
N LYS A 123 15.11 -3.30 -14.34
CA LYS A 123 16.03 -2.15 -14.42
C LYS A 123 15.49 -0.90 -13.70
N GLY A 124 14.41 -0.99 -12.92
CA GLY A 124 13.80 0.14 -12.23
C GLY A 124 13.15 1.18 -13.15
N ARG A 125 12.87 0.86 -14.41
CA ARG A 125 12.15 1.77 -15.33
C ARG A 125 10.66 1.56 -15.21
N LEU A 126 9.91 2.63 -14.98
CA LEU A 126 8.46 2.61 -15.03
C LEU A 126 7.98 2.43 -16.48
N LYS A 127 7.11 1.44 -16.70
CA LYS A 127 6.59 1.03 -17.99
C LYS A 127 5.10 0.75 -17.88
N VAL A 128 4.47 0.64 -19.04
CA VAL A 128 3.05 0.33 -19.15
C VAL A 128 2.91 -1.06 -19.79
N LYS A 129 2.23 -2.02 -19.14
CA LYS A 129 2.13 -3.42 -19.59
C LYS A 129 0.68 -3.92 -19.58
N LYS A 130 0.33 -4.80 -20.52
CA LYS A 130 -0.99 -5.47 -20.54
C LYS A 130 -1.15 -6.53 -19.44
N LYS A 131 -0.07 -7.27 -19.12
CA LYS A 131 -0.11 -8.39 -18.17
C LYS A 131 -0.07 -7.91 -16.71
N LYS A 132 -1.07 -8.32 -15.91
CA LYS A 132 -1.22 -7.99 -14.47
C LYS A 132 -0.37 -8.83 -13.50
N LYS A 133 0.06 -10.03 -13.91
CA LYS A 133 0.63 -11.06 -13.02
C LYS A 133 2.05 -10.79 -12.49
N HIS A 134 2.67 -9.68 -12.87
CA HIS A 134 4.07 -9.41 -12.51
C HIS A 134 4.14 -8.57 -11.23
N GLU A 135 4.95 -8.94 -10.24
CA GLU A 135 5.12 -8.21 -8.97
C GLU A 135 5.47 -6.73 -9.15
N GLY A 136 6.31 -6.43 -10.15
CA GLY A 136 6.59 -5.06 -10.58
C GLY A 136 5.37 -4.20 -10.96
N CYS A 137 4.17 -4.75 -11.11
CA CYS A 137 2.93 -4.02 -11.36
C CYS A 137 2.09 -3.79 -10.08
N VAL A 138 2.61 -4.19 -8.92
CA VAL A 138 1.97 -4.01 -7.61
C VAL A 138 2.72 -2.95 -6.83
N PHE A 139 1.95 -2.04 -6.24
CA PHE A 139 2.48 -0.93 -5.45
C PHE A 139 1.80 -0.89 -4.09
N ARG A 140 2.54 -0.52 -3.07
CA ARG A 140 1.98 -0.11 -1.79
C ARG A 140 1.83 1.39 -1.77
N GLU A 141 0.63 1.85 -1.45
CA GLU A 141 0.38 3.26 -1.19
C GLU A 141 0.76 3.63 0.25
N HIS A 142 1.52 4.70 0.38
CA HIS A 142 1.80 5.38 1.64
C HIS A 142 1.21 6.78 1.60
N LEU A 143 0.61 7.22 2.71
CA LEU A 143 0.17 8.61 2.89
C LEU A 143 1.25 9.36 3.65
N VAL A 144 1.79 10.42 3.04
CA VAL A 144 2.86 11.26 3.59
C VAL A 144 2.51 12.71 3.36
N ASP A 145 2.32 13.47 4.45
CA ASP A 145 1.93 14.89 4.43
C ASP A 145 0.65 15.17 3.62
N GLY A 146 -0.32 14.25 3.64
CA GLY A 146 -1.55 14.35 2.85
C GLY A 146 -1.41 13.98 1.36
N TYR A 147 -0.24 13.52 0.92
CA TYR A 147 0.01 13.04 -0.42
C TYR A 147 0.16 11.52 -0.47
N SER A 148 -0.25 10.93 -1.58
CA SER A 148 0.01 9.52 -1.88
C SER A 148 1.42 9.33 -2.45
N MET A 149 2.13 8.33 -1.97
CA MET A 149 3.38 7.82 -2.53
C MET A 149 3.23 6.33 -2.88
N TYR A 150 3.66 5.93 -4.07
CA TYR A 150 3.48 4.56 -4.56
C TYR A 150 4.81 3.80 -4.59
N GLN A 151 5.04 2.99 -3.56
CA GLN A 151 6.22 2.14 -3.40
C GLN A 151 6.07 0.85 -4.19
N SER A 152 7.11 0.39 -4.88
CA SER A 152 7.10 -0.87 -5.62
C SER A 152 7.16 -2.07 -4.66
N MET A 153 6.22 -3.01 -4.79
CA MET A 153 6.28 -4.27 -4.03
C MET A 153 7.43 -5.18 -4.47
N TRP A 154 7.90 -5.03 -5.72
CA TRP A 154 9.06 -5.77 -6.22
C TRP A 154 10.41 -5.26 -5.66
N ASN A 155 10.49 -3.97 -5.29
CA ASN A 155 11.69 -3.39 -4.71
C ASN A 155 11.29 -2.20 -3.84
N LYS A 156 11.37 -2.39 -2.52
CA LYS A 156 10.89 -1.43 -1.52
C LYS A 156 11.63 -0.07 -1.57
N LYS A 157 12.77 0.03 -2.26
CA LYS A 157 13.48 1.32 -2.43
C LYS A 157 12.95 2.13 -3.62
N TRP A 158 12.06 1.58 -4.45
CA TRP A 158 11.58 2.23 -5.66
C TRP A 158 10.20 2.82 -5.46
N PHE A 159 10.04 4.06 -5.92
CA PHE A 159 8.78 4.79 -5.90
C PHE A 159 8.44 5.29 -7.29
N ILE A 160 7.15 5.28 -7.63
CA ILE A 160 6.67 6.00 -8.81
C ILE A 160 6.99 7.48 -8.60
N GLY A 161 7.61 8.10 -9.59
CA GLY A 161 7.90 9.53 -9.55
C GLY A 161 8.19 10.08 -10.94
N PHE A 162 8.02 11.38 -11.08
CA PHE A 162 8.26 12.11 -12.32
C PHE A 162 9.11 13.33 -12.05
N ASN A 163 10.12 13.57 -12.90
CA ASN A 163 10.93 14.78 -12.77
C ASN A 163 10.15 16.03 -13.24
N LYS A 164 10.73 17.22 -13.06
CA LYS A 164 10.14 18.50 -13.52
C LYS A 164 9.76 18.53 -15.01
N LYS A 165 10.41 17.70 -15.86
CA LYS A 165 10.08 17.55 -17.30
C LYS A 165 8.93 16.56 -17.55
N GLY A 166 8.30 16.04 -16.50
CA GLY A 166 7.23 15.05 -16.55
C GLY A 166 7.67 13.66 -17.01
N LEU A 167 8.97 13.36 -16.96
CA LEU A 167 9.52 12.05 -17.34
C LEU A 167 9.63 11.14 -16.12
N PRO A 168 9.34 9.83 -16.24
CA PRO A 168 9.47 8.90 -15.13
C PRO A 168 10.88 8.85 -14.58
N ILE A 169 11.01 8.93 -13.25
CA ILE A 169 12.26 8.72 -12.54
C ILE A 169 12.51 7.22 -12.44
N LYS A 170 13.75 6.81 -12.71
CA LYS A 170 14.18 5.41 -12.54
C LYS A 170 14.21 5.10 -11.03
N GLY A 171 13.72 3.93 -10.61
CA GLY A 171 13.72 3.52 -9.20
C GLY A 171 15.10 3.55 -8.54
N THR A 172 16.17 3.30 -9.30
CA THR A 172 17.55 3.42 -8.79
C THR A 172 18.03 4.87 -8.62
N LYS A 173 17.19 5.86 -8.92
CA LYS A 173 17.46 7.31 -8.79
C LYS A 173 16.46 7.99 -7.84
N VAL A 174 15.78 7.20 -6.99
CA VAL A 174 15.01 7.75 -5.88
C VAL A 174 15.98 8.42 -4.91
N ASN A 175 15.70 9.67 -4.56
CA ASN A 175 16.52 10.50 -3.68
C ASN A 175 15.57 11.34 -2.82
N SER A 176 15.83 11.39 -1.51
CA SER A 176 15.07 12.15 -0.51
C SER A 176 14.98 13.66 -0.83
N SER A 177 16.02 14.25 -1.42
CA SER A 177 16.04 15.67 -1.84
C SER A 177 14.99 16.05 -2.89
N ARG A 178 14.37 15.08 -3.56
CA ARG A 178 13.31 15.29 -4.57
C ARG A 178 11.96 14.75 -4.09
N ASN A 179 11.64 14.95 -2.81
CA ASN A 179 10.48 14.34 -2.17
C ASN A 179 9.16 14.59 -2.94
N ASN A 180 8.91 15.84 -3.34
CA ASN A 180 7.71 16.22 -4.11
C ASN A 180 7.58 15.49 -5.48
N CYS A 181 8.68 15.00 -6.07
CA CYS A 181 8.63 14.29 -7.35
C CYS A 181 8.07 12.87 -7.23
N PHE A 182 7.89 12.37 -6.01
CA PHE A 182 7.29 11.06 -5.71
C PHE A 182 5.91 11.16 -5.05
N LYS A 183 5.41 12.39 -4.83
CA LYS A 183 4.13 12.68 -4.20
C LYS A 183 3.02 12.91 -5.22
N PHE A 184 1.82 12.45 -4.90
CA PHE A 184 0.64 12.53 -5.75
C PHE A 184 -0.60 12.96 -4.97
N LEU A 185 -1.45 13.77 -5.61
CA LEU A 185 -2.82 14.02 -5.16
C LEU A 185 -3.79 13.21 -6.02
N LYS A 186 -4.70 12.49 -5.37
CA LYS A 186 -5.82 11.83 -6.02
C LYS A 186 -6.93 12.84 -6.27
N ARG A 187 -7.38 12.94 -7.52
CA ARG A 187 -8.56 13.71 -7.89
C ARG A 187 -9.64 12.75 -8.36
N ASN A 188 -10.66 12.60 -7.53
CA ASN A 188 -11.79 11.73 -7.79
C ASN A 188 -12.67 12.32 -8.88
N LEU A 189 -12.71 11.65 -10.03
CA LEU A 189 -13.46 12.11 -11.18
C LEU A 189 -14.97 12.01 -10.93
N HIS A 190 -15.44 11.00 -10.19
CA HIS A 190 -16.87 10.83 -9.88
C HIS A 190 -17.40 12.00 -9.04
N LYS A 191 -16.71 12.35 -7.95
CA LYS A 191 -17.07 13.51 -7.13
C LYS A 191 -16.99 14.83 -7.90
N HIS A 192 -16.06 14.95 -8.86
CA HIS A 192 -15.96 16.14 -9.69
C HIS A 192 -17.08 16.23 -10.74
N ILE A 193 -17.42 15.12 -11.41
CA ILE A 193 -18.54 15.04 -12.35
C ILE A 193 -19.86 15.28 -11.63
N GLU A 194 -20.08 14.67 -10.47
CA GLU A 194 -21.27 14.94 -9.65
C GLU A 194 -21.35 16.43 -9.25
N ALA A 195 -20.25 17.01 -8.78
CA ALA A 195 -20.21 18.42 -8.43
C ALA A 195 -20.39 19.36 -9.63
N HIS A 196 -19.92 18.97 -10.82
CA HIS A 196 -20.13 19.68 -12.07
C HIS A 196 -21.59 19.57 -12.53
N ASN A 197 -22.15 18.36 -12.56
CA ASN A 197 -23.54 18.11 -12.96
C ASN A 197 -24.54 18.74 -11.99
N LYS A 198 -24.20 18.87 -10.70
CA LYS A 198 -24.98 19.66 -9.74
C LYS A 198 -24.95 21.16 -10.04
N ARG A 199 -23.83 21.69 -10.54
CA ARG A 199 -23.67 23.11 -10.90
C ARG A 199 -24.23 23.45 -12.28
N HIS A 200 -24.20 22.48 -13.20
CA HIS A 200 -24.67 22.59 -14.56
C HIS A 200 -25.50 21.35 -14.90
N PRO A 201 -26.75 21.27 -14.44
CA PRO A 201 -27.63 20.17 -14.78
C PRO A 201 -27.79 20.12 -16.30
N GLY A 202 -27.47 18.96 -16.89
CA GLY A 202 -27.72 18.71 -18.29
C GLY A 202 -29.22 18.71 -18.59
N PRO A 203 -29.62 18.89 -19.86
CA PRO A 203 -31.02 18.76 -20.24
C PRO A 203 -31.56 17.38 -19.82
N PRO A 204 -32.83 17.28 -19.42
CA PRO A 204 -33.45 16.03 -19.02
C PRO A 204 -33.22 14.95 -20.08
N VAL A 205 -32.71 13.80 -19.67
CA VAL A 205 -32.56 12.65 -20.56
C VAL A 205 -33.94 12.09 -20.85
N ASP A 206 -34.45 12.32 -22.06
CA ASP A 206 -35.68 11.70 -22.53
C ASP A 206 -35.41 10.23 -22.89
N PHE A 207 -35.71 9.35 -21.94
CA PHE A 207 -35.56 7.90 -22.09
C PHE A 207 -36.48 7.30 -23.17
N ASN A 208 -37.48 8.03 -23.66
CA ASN A 208 -38.35 7.56 -24.75
C ASN A 208 -37.71 7.74 -26.13
N LYS A 209 -36.67 8.57 -26.24
CA LYS A 209 -35.96 8.82 -27.51
C LYS A 209 -34.83 7.82 -27.79
N ALA A 210 -34.45 7.01 -26.80
CA ALA A 210 -33.39 6.00 -26.91
C ALA A 210 -33.87 4.64 -27.47
N LYS A 211 -35.18 4.46 -27.69
CA LYS A 211 -35.74 3.31 -28.42
C LYS A 211 -35.95 3.66 -29.91
N ILE A 212 -34.88 3.88 -30.66
CA ILE A 212 -34.93 3.91 -32.13
C ILE A 212 -33.65 3.29 -32.71
N LYS A 213 -33.63 1.96 -32.83
CA LYS A 213 -33.59 1.16 -34.08
C LYS A 213 -33.17 -0.27 -33.75
#